data_AF-A0A7V3AM01-F1
#
_entry.id   AF-A0A7V3AM01-F1
#
_cell.length_a   1.000
_cell.length_b   1.000
_cell.length_c   1.000
_cell.angle_alpha   90.00
_cell.angle_beta   90.00
_cell.angle_gamma   90.00
#
_symmetry.space_group_name_H-M   'P 1'
#
loop_
_entity.id
_entity.type
_entity.pdbx_description
1 polymer ?
#
loop_
_entity_poly.entity_id
_entity_poly.type
_entity_poly.pdbx_seq_one_letter_code
_entity_poly.pdbx_strand_id
1 'polypeptide(L)'
;MTVAGNALVEVDRPCATRRSIASGVHDGNVGVFYACTYCRMHTPDHVCIITPEMPGQCSTYDWSDARRKSSREPAGMQRPVSTGRVLSVLRGEWEGVNAFVSADTRGTLRRLCLHSLMDAPPPVSPCCECIVAVFPEANGVVVVDREYTGMTPLGMTFAQILAHIRGKQTQGFFGCARRALLAEGFLAAEGGRRRVVWMPRALRYRLGVERCRCTAAAGMRRARFTIADEGVGVTPDAVCAFLRAVHHPAGTLSPLV
;
A
#
# COMPACT_ATOMS: atom_id res chain seq x y z
N MET A 1 -5.63 -45.64 16.54
CA MET A 1 -4.86 -45.24 15.34
C MET A 1 -5.32 -43.84 14.96
N THR A 2 -4.50 -42.86 15.31
CA THR A 2 -4.77 -41.43 15.18
C THR A 2 -4.20 -40.97 13.85
N VAL A 3 -5.03 -40.41 12.96
CA VAL A 3 -4.54 -39.67 11.78
C VAL A 3 -5.09 -38.26 11.90
N ALA A 4 -4.25 -37.38 12.44
CA ALA A 4 -4.45 -35.94 12.40
C ALA A 4 -4.15 -35.46 10.97
N GLY A 5 -5.17 -35.05 10.23
CA GLY A 5 -5.04 -34.38 8.95
C GLY A 5 -4.66 -32.93 9.15
N ASN A 6 -3.39 -32.59 8.93
CA ASN A 6 -2.94 -31.21 8.80
C ASN A 6 -3.64 -30.57 7.59
N ALA A 7 -4.59 -29.68 7.84
CA ALA A 7 -5.10 -28.75 6.85
C ALA A 7 -3.98 -27.74 6.51
N LEU A 8 -3.23 -28.02 5.45
CA LEU A 8 -2.30 -27.07 4.86
C LEU A 8 -3.11 -25.91 4.30
N VAL A 9 -2.98 -24.74 4.93
CA VAL A 9 -3.45 -23.46 4.40
C VAL A 9 -2.75 -23.25 3.04
N GLU A 10 -3.53 -23.29 1.95
CA GLU A 10 -3.05 -23.03 0.60
C GLU A 10 -2.57 -21.57 0.54
N VAL A 11 -1.24 -21.39 0.53
CA VAL A 11 -0.61 -20.07 0.41
C VAL A 11 -0.89 -19.51 -0.98
N ASP A 12 -1.46 -18.31 -0.96
CA ASP A 12 -1.82 -17.49 -2.11
C ASP A 12 -0.62 -17.31 -3.08
N ARG A 13 -0.89 -17.18 -4.39
CA ARG A 13 0.16 -16.90 -5.39
C ARG A 13 -0.01 -15.48 -5.90
N PRO A 14 0.85 -14.53 -5.47
CA PRO A 14 0.85 -13.16 -5.94
C PRO A 14 0.98 -13.04 -7.46
N CYS A 15 0.56 -11.90 -7.99
CA CYS A 15 0.86 -11.51 -9.37
C CYS A 15 2.38 -11.51 -9.56
N ALA A 16 2.88 -12.37 -10.45
CA ALA A 16 4.31 -12.62 -10.63
C ALA A 16 5.03 -11.41 -11.25
N THR A 17 5.32 -10.38 -10.46
CA THR A 17 6.38 -9.41 -10.77
C THR A 17 7.72 -9.99 -10.33
N ARG A 18 8.57 -10.26 -11.33
CA ARG A 18 9.94 -10.81 -11.20
C ARG A 18 10.80 -9.96 -10.24
N ARG A 19 10.84 -10.29 -8.94
CA ARG A 19 12.09 -10.37 -8.12
C ARG A 19 11.88 -10.46 -6.61
N SER A 20 10.80 -9.96 -6.03
CA SER A 20 10.71 -9.87 -4.55
C SER A 20 10.21 -11.14 -3.84
N ILE A 21 9.65 -12.11 -4.59
CA ILE A 21 8.99 -13.31 -4.01
C ILE A 21 9.82 -14.58 -4.22
N ALA A 22 11.08 -14.46 -4.64
CA ALA A 22 11.95 -15.63 -4.78
C ALA A 22 12.41 -16.20 -3.42
N SER A 23 12.21 -15.47 -2.31
CA SER A 23 12.75 -15.81 -0.99
C SER A 23 11.72 -16.36 0.02
N GLY A 24 10.42 -16.34 -0.28
CA GLY A 24 9.38 -16.74 0.67
C GLY A 24 9.24 -15.81 1.90
N VAL A 25 9.83 -14.61 1.85
CA VAL A 25 9.81 -13.62 2.93
C VAL A 25 8.56 -12.74 2.81
N HIS A 26 7.77 -12.64 3.88
CA HIS A 26 6.55 -11.83 3.96
C HIS A 26 6.43 -11.17 5.34
N ASP A 27 5.55 -10.20 5.51
CA ASP A 27 5.51 -9.37 6.71
C ASP A 27 5.24 -10.20 7.98
N GLY A 28 4.42 -11.25 7.85
CA GLY A 28 4.11 -12.20 8.92
C GLY A 28 5.21 -13.19 9.33
N ASN A 29 6.32 -13.32 8.59
CA ASN A 29 7.38 -14.30 8.91
C ASN A 29 8.76 -13.68 9.19
N VAL A 30 8.83 -12.36 9.32
CA VAL A 30 10.04 -11.64 9.73
C VAL A 30 9.83 -10.94 11.06
N GLY A 31 10.84 -11.01 11.94
CA GLY A 31 10.83 -10.32 13.23
C GLY A 31 11.31 -8.87 13.17
N VAL A 32 11.86 -8.44 12.03
CA VAL A 32 12.55 -7.14 11.88
C VAL A 32 12.10 -6.43 10.61
N PHE A 33 11.66 -5.19 10.77
CA PHE A 33 11.47 -4.21 9.71
C PHE A 33 12.56 -3.16 9.74
N TYR A 34 12.51 -2.20 8.82
CA TYR A 34 13.50 -1.12 8.75
C TYR A 34 12.84 0.25 8.69
N ALA A 35 13.22 1.13 9.60
CA ALA A 35 12.90 2.54 9.49
C ALA A 35 13.83 3.20 8.49
N CYS A 36 13.31 4.16 7.71
CA CYS A 36 14.10 5.01 6.82
C CYS A 36 13.75 6.48 7.09
N THR A 37 14.78 7.27 7.42
CA THR A 37 14.65 8.70 7.74
C THR A 37 15.23 9.61 6.65
N TYR A 38 15.54 9.07 5.46
CA TYR A 38 16.18 9.82 4.37
C TYR A 38 15.41 11.10 4.00
N CYS A 39 14.08 11.03 3.90
CA CYS A 39 13.26 12.17 3.51
C CYS A 39 13.09 13.23 4.61
N ARG A 40 13.70 13.09 5.79
CA ARG A 40 13.63 14.10 6.86
C ARG A 40 14.21 15.44 6.47
N MET A 41 15.11 15.47 5.49
CA MET A 41 15.59 16.70 4.85
C MET A 41 14.46 17.57 4.26
N HIS A 42 13.30 16.99 3.94
CA HIS A 42 12.13 17.69 3.41
C HIS A 42 10.95 17.71 4.39
N THR A 43 10.91 16.80 5.35
CA THR A 43 9.80 16.64 6.30
C THR A 43 10.34 16.09 7.63
N PRO A 44 10.67 16.97 8.61
CA PRO A 44 11.49 16.60 9.77
C PRO A 44 11.04 15.39 10.58
N ASP A 45 9.73 15.19 10.75
CA ASP A 45 9.19 14.07 11.53
C ASP A 45 8.77 12.87 10.65
N HIS A 46 9.11 12.87 9.35
CA HIS A 46 8.79 11.75 8.46
C HIS A 46 9.67 10.53 8.75
N VAL A 47 9.04 9.36 8.78
CA VAL A 47 9.68 8.06 8.86
C VAL A 47 8.92 7.08 7.97
N CYS A 48 9.64 6.40 7.07
CA CYS A 48 9.11 5.25 6.34
C CYS A 48 9.40 3.98 7.14
N ILE A 49 8.41 3.10 7.28
CA ILE A 49 8.63 1.72 7.74
C ILE A 49 8.65 0.82 6.51
N ILE A 50 9.77 0.15 6.30
CA ILE A 50 10.06 -0.72 5.15
C ILE A 50 9.90 -2.16 5.60
N THR A 51 8.99 -2.87 4.94
CA THR A 51 8.71 -4.29 5.14
C THR A 51 8.95 -5.08 3.85
N PRO A 52 9.01 -6.43 3.90
CA PRO A 52 9.05 -7.26 2.70
C PRO A 52 7.98 -6.91 1.65
N GLU A 53 6.76 -6.59 2.10
CA GLU A 53 5.64 -6.27 1.22
C GLU A 53 5.51 -4.77 0.92
N MET A 54 5.94 -3.91 1.85
CA MET A 54 5.83 -2.46 1.78
C MET A 54 7.22 -1.82 1.70
N PRO A 55 7.80 -1.68 0.50
CA PRO A 55 9.05 -0.95 0.31
C PRO A 55 8.92 0.53 0.69
N GLY A 56 10.05 1.23 0.82
CA GLY A 56 10.04 2.68 0.97
C GLY A 56 9.27 3.34 -0.17
N GLN A 57 8.49 4.38 0.13
CA GLN A 57 7.50 4.95 -0.81
C GLN A 57 8.14 5.50 -2.11
N CYS A 58 9.43 5.86 -2.09
CA CYS A 58 10.20 6.29 -3.25
C CYS A 58 10.76 5.14 -4.10
N SER A 59 10.58 3.89 -3.67
CA SER A 59 11.16 2.65 -4.20
C SER A 59 12.68 2.46 -4.09
N THR A 60 13.42 3.49 -3.66
CA THR A 60 14.90 3.47 -3.54
C THR A 60 15.43 2.34 -2.66
N TYR A 61 14.71 2.03 -1.58
CA TYR A 61 15.08 0.96 -0.65
C TYR A 61 13.92 -0.03 -0.51
N ASP A 62 14.20 -1.30 -0.81
CA ASP A 62 13.38 -2.40 -0.33
C ASP A 62 13.92 -2.95 1.00
N TRP A 63 13.24 -3.95 1.55
CA TRP A 63 13.61 -4.57 2.82
C TRP A 63 15.03 -5.18 2.82
N SER A 64 15.45 -5.79 1.71
CA SER A 64 16.77 -6.42 1.60
C SER A 64 17.88 -5.37 1.51
N ASP A 65 17.63 -4.27 0.79
CA ASP A 65 18.54 -3.14 0.71
C ASP A 65 18.67 -2.42 2.05
N ALA A 66 17.54 -2.20 2.74
CA ALA A 66 17.54 -1.57 4.06
C ALA A 66 18.31 -2.43 5.09
N ARG A 67 18.11 -3.76 5.07
CA ARG A 67 18.88 -4.72 5.87
C ARG A 67 20.39 -4.63 5.61
N ARG A 68 20.79 -4.63 4.34
CA ARG A 68 22.20 -4.53 3.96
C ARG A 68 22.80 -3.19 4.41
N LYS A 69 22.06 -2.09 4.27
CA LYS A 69 22.52 -0.75 4.65
C LYS A 69 22.62 -0.58 6.16
N SER A 70 21.63 -0.97 6.94
CA SER A 70 21.68 -0.88 8.40
C SER A 70 22.84 -1.69 8.99
N SER A 71 23.19 -2.82 8.35
CA SER A 71 24.28 -3.70 8.80
C SER A 71 25.66 -3.10 8.50
N ARG A 72 25.79 -2.36 7.39
CA ARG A 72 27.05 -1.72 6.97
C ARG A 72 27.26 -0.37 7.66
N GLU A 73 26.19 0.34 7.97
CA GLU A 73 26.21 1.69 8.54
C GLU A 73 25.15 1.79 9.66
N PRO A 74 25.45 1.31 10.89
CA PRO A 74 24.49 1.27 11.99
C PRO A 74 23.97 2.65 12.43
N ALA A 75 24.78 3.69 12.25
CA ALA A 75 24.41 5.09 12.51
C ALA A 75 23.73 5.77 11.30
N GLY A 76 23.46 5.03 10.23
CA GLY A 76 22.86 5.54 9.00
C GLY A 76 21.36 5.82 9.14
N MET A 77 20.77 6.21 8.01
CA MET A 77 19.34 6.58 7.94
C MET A 77 18.41 5.37 7.97
N GLN A 78 18.93 4.17 7.72
CA GLN A 78 18.20 2.91 7.81
C GLN A 78 18.51 2.22 9.14
N ARG A 79 17.49 2.03 9.98
CA ARG A 79 17.63 1.41 11.31
C ARG A 79 16.71 0.20 11.45
N PRO A 80 17.17 -0.89 12.08
CA PRO A 80 16.31 -2.03 12.34
C PRO A 80 15.22 -1.67 13.35
N VAL A 81 14.02 -2.20 13.13
CA VAL A 81 12.87 -2.05 14.02
C VAL A 81 12.36 -3.45 14.36
N SER A 82 12.46 -3.83 15.63
CA SER A 82 11.85 -5.06 16.11
C SER A 82 10.33 -4.93 16.03
N THR A 83 9.67 -5.90 15.43
CA THR A 83 8.20 -5.89 15.28
C THR A 83 7.49 -6.08 16.61
N GLY A 84 8.07 -6.87 17.53
CA GLY A 84 7.44 -7.17 18.81
C GLY A 84 6.14 -7.96 18.64
N ARG A 85 5.14 -7.68 19.48
CA ARG A 85 3.83 -8.33 19.39
C ARG A 85 3.05 -7.85 18.16
N VAL A 86 2.45 -8.79 17.43
CA VAL A 86 1.50 -8.50 16.35
C VAL A 86 0.17 -8.05 16.96
N LEU A 87 -0.28 -6.83 16.64
CA LEU A 87 -1.57 -6.30 17.09
C LEU A 87 -2.68 -6.59 16.07
N SER A 88 -2.36 -6.51 14.78
CA SER A 88 -3.26 -6.91 13.69
C SER A 88 -2.49 -7.24 12.43
N VAL A 89 -2.58 -8.49 11.97
CA VAL A 89 -2.01 -8.89 10.66
C VAL A 89 -2.75 -8.18 9.53
N LEU A 90 -4.08 -8.10 9.62
CA LEU A 90 -4.92 -7.53 8.56
C LEU A 90 -4.64 -6.03 8.33
N ARG A 91 -4.46 -5.26 9.42
CA ARG A 91 -4.12 -3.84 9.33
C ARG A 91 -2.63 -3.58 9.15
N GLY A 92 -1.79 -4.59 9.38
CA GLY A 92 -0.34 -4.41 9.46
C GLY A 92 0.03 -3.51 10.63
N GLU A 93 -0.40 -3.87 11.84
CA GLU A 93 -0.12 -3.13 13.06
C GLU A 93 0.70 -3.99 14.04
N TRP A 94 1.84 -3.45 14.47
CA TRP A 94 2.78 -4.10 15.36
C TRP A 94 3.18 -3.19 16.52
N GLU A 95 3.26 -3.75 17.72
CA GLU A 95 3.56 -3.01 18.94
C GLU A 95 4.95 -2.37 18.91
N GLY A 96 5.96 -3.11 18.43
CA GLY A 96 7.33 -2.60 18.34
C GLY A 96 7.49 -1.50 17.28
N VAL A 97 6.70 -1.56 16.20
CA VAL A 97 6.66 -0.50 15.18
C VAL A 97 6.04 0.77 15.76
N ASN A 98 4.90 0.66 16.43
CA ASN A 98 4.23 1.78 17.10
C ASN A 98 5.15 2.45 18.14
N ALA A 99 5.81 1.64 18.97
CA ALA A 99 6.76 2.13 19.98
C ALA A 99 7.94 2.87 19.33
N PHE A 100 8.51 2.30 18.26
CA PHE A 100 9.63 2.93 17.54
C PHE A 100 9.22 4.28 16.95
N VAL A 101 8.11 4.35 16.21
CA VAL A 101 7.73 5.62 15.56
C VAL A 101 7.28 6.68 16.56
N SER A 102 6.67 6.28 17.67
CA SER A 102 6.34 7.20 18.76
C SER A 102 7.59 7.80 19.38
N ALA A 103 8.62 6.99 19.67
CA ALA A 103 9.89 7.51 20.17
C ALA A 103 10.59 8.39 19.13
N ASP A 104 10.69 7.91 17.89
CA ASP A 104 11.47 8.53 16.81
C ASP A 104 10.88 9.87 16.31
N THR A 105 9.57 10.07 16.51
CA THR A 105 8.84 11.28 16.13
C THR A 105 8.39 12.11 17.33
N ARG A 106 8.89 11.82 18.54
CA ARG A 106 8.54 12.53 19.79
C ARG A 106 7.03 12.55 20.06
N GLY A 107 6.36 11.46 19.72
CA GLY A 107 4.93 11.25 19.95
C GLY A 107 3.99 11.86 18.91
N THR A 108 4.52 12.49 17.85
CA THR A 108 3.72 13.00 16.72
C THR A 108 3.00 11.86 15.99
N LEU A 109 3.68 10.74 15.77
CA LEU A 109 3.07 9.50 15.26
C LEU A 109 3.06 8.45 16.35
N ARG A 110 1.88 8.00 16.77
CA ARG A 110 1.73 7.01 17.85
C ARG A 110 1.40 5.62 17.34
N ARG A 111 0.68 5.55 16.21
CA ARG A 111 0.19 4.31 15.61
C ARG A 111 0.42 4.34 14.11
N LEU A 112 0.73 3.16 13.56
CA LEU A 112 0.83 2.92 12.12
C LEU A 112 0.19 1.58 11.77
N CYS A 113 -0.75 1.62 10.83
CA CYS A 113 -1.29 0.44 10.18
C CYS A 113 -0.81 0.42 8.73
N LEU A 114 0.15 -0.44 8.41
CA LEU A 114 0.83 -0.45 7.11
C LEU A 114 -0.06 -0.94 5.95
N HIS A 115 -1.17 -1.60 6.25
CA HIS A 115 -2.08 -2.21 5.28
C HIS A 115 -3.48 -1.58 5.30
N SER A 116 -3.60 -0.39 5.88
CA SER A 116 -4.85 0.32 6.08
C SER A 116 -4.74 1.76 5.58
N LEU A 117 -5.78 2.20 4.87
CA LEU A 117 -5.97 3.58 4.42
C LEU A 117 -6.76 4.40 5.44
N MET A 118 -7.62 3.73 6.22
CA MET A 118 -8.65 4.38 7.03
C MET A 118 -8.32 4.43 8.54
N ASP A 119 -7.55 3.48 9.06
CA ASP A 119 -7.03 3.48 10.44
C ASP A 119 -5.53 3.76 10.42
N ALA A 120 -5.10 4.87 11.03
CA ALA A 120 -3.71 5.27 11.25
C ALA A 120 -2.73 4.98 10.08
N PRO A 121 -2.98 5.49 8.85
CA PRO A 121 -2.14 5.21 7.70
C PRO A 121 -0.74 5.84 7.86
N PRO A 122 0.30 5.26 7.22
CA PRO A 122 1.61 5.89 7.09
C PRO A 122 1.54 7.30 6.47
N PRO A 123 2.26 8.29 7.03
CA PRO A 123 2.36 9.61 6.43
C PRO A 123 2.90 9.56 5.01
N VAL A 124 2.36 10.41 4.14
CA VAL A 124 2.79 10.44 2.75
C VAL A 124 4.16 11.11 2.62
N SER A 125 5.12 10.38 2.06
CA SER A 125 6.45 10.88 1.76
C SER A 125 6.39 11.89 0.61
N PRO A 126 7.16 13.00 0.68
CA PRO A 126 7.29 13.92 -0.45
C PRO A 126 7.87 13.26 -1.70
N CYS A 127 8.54 12.11 -1.54
CA CYS A 127 9.19 11.38 -2.64
C CYS A 127 8.38 10.15 -3.09
N CYS A 128 7.14 9.95 -2.62
CA CYS A 128 6.33 8.80 -2.99
C CYS A 128 6.17 8.67 -4.52
N GLU A 129 6.15 7.44 -5.04
CA GLU A 129 5.91 7.18 -6.46
C GLU A 129 4.43 7.28 -6.82
N CYS A 130 3.57 6.80 -5.93
CA CYS A 130 2.12 6.80 -6.08
C CYS A 130 1.45 7.36 -4.84
N ILE A 131 0.33 8.04 -5.08
CA ILE A 131 -0.64 8.39 -4.05
C ILE A 131 -1.89 7.54 -4.29
N VAL A 132 -2.38 6.95 -3.20
CA VAL A 132 -3.66 6.28 -3.11
C VAL A 132 -4.58 7.17 -2.28
N ALA A 133 -5.76 7.44 -2.78
CA ALA A 133 -6.72 8.32 -2.15
C ALA A 133 -8.12 7.71 -2.20
N VAL A 134 -8.88 7.86 -1.12
CA VAL A 134 -10.27 7.41 -1.06
C VAL A 134 -11.10 8.14 -2.10
N PHE A 135 -12.01 7.40 -2.74
CA PHE A 135 -12.98 7.90 -3.69
C PHE A 135 -14.38 7.40 -3.27
N PRO A 136 -15.03 8.14 -2.35
CA PRO A 136 -16.29 7.71 -1.73
C PRO A 136 -17.40 7.37 -2.72
N GLU A 137 -17.49 8.12 -3.83
CA GLU A 137 -18.54 8.02 -4.84
C GLU A 137 -18.63 6.64 -5.50
N ALA A 138 -17.53 5.88 -5.47
CA ALA A 138 -17.48 4.51 -5.97
C ALA A 138 -17.08 3.47 -4.92
N ASN A 139 -17.12 3.82 -3.63
CA ASN A 139 -16.70 2.96 -2.52
C ASN A 139 -15.29 2.35 -2.77
N GLY A 140 -14.39 3.16 -3.31
CA GLY A 140 -13.09 2.70 -3.81
C GLY A 140 -11.97 3.69 -3.58
N VAL A 141 -10.87 3.50 -4.31
CA VAL A 141 -9.68 4.35 -4.25
C VAL A 141 -9.20 4.69 -5.65
N VAL A 142 -8.66 5.91 -5.76
CA VAL A 142 -7.93 6.43 -6.92
C VAL A 142 -6.44 6.24 -6.65
N VAL A 143 -5.71 5.70 -7.62
CA VAL A 143 -4.25 5.59 -7.57
C VAL A 143 -3.65 6.44 -8.67
N VAL A 144 -2.75 7.35 -8.34
CA VAL A 144 -2.07 8.22 -9.30
C VAL A 144 -0.57 8.21 -9.04
N ASP A 145 0.24 8.05 -10.08
CA ASP A 145 1.69 8.17 -9.99
C ASP A 145 2.20 9.55 -10.39
N ARG A 146 3.42 9.84 -9.96
CA ARG A 146 4.06 11.16 -10.09
C ARG A 146 4.27 11.61 -11.53
N GLU A 147 4.35 10.69 -12.50
CA GLU A 147 4.49 10.98 -13.92
C GLU A 147 3.17 11.40 -14.57
N TYR A 148 2.03 11.10 -13.96
CA TYR A 148 0.75 11.54 -14.48
C TYR A 148 0.48 13.00 -14.09
N THR A 149 0.51 13.89 -15.08
CA THR A 149 0.32 15.34 -14.90
C THR A 149 -1.12 15.80 -15.09
N GLY A 150 -2.02 14.90 -15.50
CA GLY A 150 -3.42 15.22 -15.76
C GLY A 150 -4.27 15.33 -14.49
N MET A 151 -5.54 15.67 -14.68
CA MET A 151 -6.54 15.69 -13.63
C MET A 151 -6.96 14.28 -13.24
N THR A 152 -7.20 14.06 -11.96
CA THR A 152 -7.81 12.83 -11.45
C THR A 152 -9.31 13.07 -11.21
N PRO A 153 -10.14 12.01 -11.06
CA PRO A 153 -11.53 12.16 -10.62
C PRO A 153 -11.71 12.83 -9.25
N LEU A 154 -10.64 13.07 -8.50
CA LEU A 154 -10.66 13.83 -7.24
C LEU A 154 -10.63 15.35 -7.47
N GLY A 155 -10.62 15.81 -8.73
CA GLY A 155 -10.55 17.24 -9.04
C GLY A 155 -9.17 17.86 -8.76
N MET A 156 -8.12 17.05 -8.65
CA MET A 156 -6.75 17.50 -8.41
C MET A 156 -5.74 16.69 -9.23
N THR A 157 -4.61 17.31 -9.55
CA THR A 157 -3.42 16.63 -10.09
C THR A 157 -2.62 15.95 -8.98
N PHE A 158 -1.68 15.06 -9.33
CA PHE A 158 -0.76 14.44 -8.36
C PHE A 158 -0.06 15.49 -7.48
N ALA A 159 0.48 16.54 -8.09
CA ALA A 159 1.23 17.59 -7.38
C ALA A 159 0.35 18.36 -6.39
N GLN A 160 -0.90 18.65 -6.77
CA GLN A 160 -1.86 19.30 -5.88
C GLN A 160 -2.23 18.39 -4.70
N ILE A 161 -2.50 17.11 -4.94
CA ILE A 161 -2.80 16.15 -3.85
C ILE A 161 -1.60 16.06 -2.90
N LEU A 162 -0.39 15.86 -3.43
CA LEU A 162 0.83 15.76 -2.62
C LEU A 162 1.07 17.01 -1.77
N ALA A 163 0.83 18.20 -2.33
CA ALA A 163 0.99 19.46 -1.61
C ALA A 163 0.09 19.55 -0.36
N HIS A 164 -1.11 18.96 -0.41
CA HIS A 164 -2.05 18.96 0.72
C HIS A 164 -1.68 17.95 1.81
N ILE A 165 -1.22 16.75 1.43
CA ILE A 165 -1.12 15.61 2.36
C ILE A 165 0.31 15.27 2.82
N ARG A 166 1.35 15.79 2.15
CA ARG A 166 2.74 15.38 2.45
C ARG A 166 3.11 15.59 3.92
N GLY A 167 3.79 14.59 4.49
CA GLY A 167 4.31 14.62 5.86
C GLY A 167 3.29 14.47 6.98
N LYS A 168 1.99 14.38 6.65
CA LYS A 168 0.91 14.21 7.63
C LYS A 168 0.39 12.78 7.55
N GLN A 169 0.01 12.23 8.70
CA GLN A 169 -0.86 11.06 8.77
C GLN A 169 -2.28 11.54 8.45
N THR A 170 -2.72 11.33 7.21
CA THR A 170 -4.02 11.79 6.72
C THR A 170 -4.87 10.58 6.37
N GLN A 171 -5.93 10.35 7.14
CA GLN A 171 -6.91 9.30 6.86
C GLN A 171 -7.48 9.45 5.44
N GLY A 172 -7.63 8.33 4.73
CA GLY A 172 -8.08 8.34 3.35
C GLY A 172 -6.97 8.56 2.32
N PHE A 173 -5.73 8.81 2.75
CA PHE A 173 -4.59 8.98 1.86
C PHE A 173 -3.41 8.10 2.27
N PHE A 174 -2.72 7.55 1.26
CA PHE A 174 -1.58 6.66 1.46
C PHE A 174 -0.57 6.82 0.33
N GLY A 175 0.70 7.04 0.68
CA GLY A 175 1.80 7.13 -0.28
C GLY A 175 2.52 5.79 -0.40
N CYS A 176 2.88 5.36 -1.61
CA CYS A 176 3.56 4.09 -1.81
C CYS A 176 4.46 4.04 -3.05
N ALA A 177 5.31 3.00 -3.11
CA ALA A 177 6.02 2.65 -4.33
C ALA A 177 5.08 1.91 -5.29
N ARG A 178 5.34 1.99 -6.60
CA ARG A 178 4.52 1.29 -7.62
C ARG A 178 4.39 -0.20 -7.34
N ARG A 179 5.48 -0.86 -6.96
CA ARG A 179 5.49 -2.31 -6.67
C ARG A 179 4.62 -2.69 -5.47
N ALA A 180 4.42 -1.78 -4.51
CA ALA A 180 3.57 -2.04 -3.34
C ALA A 180 2.11 -2.25 -3.75
N LEU A 181 1.65 -1.64 -4.84
CA LEU A 181 0.29 -1.81 -5.38
C LEU A 181 -0.04 -3.26 -5.76
N LEU A 182 0.97 -4.12 -5.89
CA LEU A 182 0.84 -5.53 -6.25
C LEU A 182 1.04 -6.48 -5.06
N ALA A 183 1.46 -5.97 -3.90
CA ALA A 183 1.68 -6.76 -2.69
C ALA A 183 0.35 -7.25 -2.09
N GLU A 184 0.41 -8.31 -1.29
CA GLU A 184 -0.77 -8.86 -0.61
C GLU A 184 -1.27 -7.92 0.49
N GLY A 185 -0.35 -7.32 1.26
CA GLY A 185 -0.65 -6.28 2.24
C GLY A 185 -1.18 -4.96 1.68
N PHE A 186 -1.26 -4.78 0.36
CA PHE A 186 -1.81 -3.54 -0.22
C PHE A 186 -3.30 -3.41 0.11
N LEU A 187 -3.65 -2.46 0.99
CA LEU A 187 -5.01 -2.21 1.47
C LEU A 187 -5.73 -3.47 1.96
N ALA A 188 -5.00 -4.42 2.57
CA ALA A 188 -5.56 -5.69 2.99
C ALA A 188 -6.77 -5.50 3.93
N ALA A 189 -6.71 -4.49 4.81
CA ALA A 189 -7.81 -4.14 5.72
C ALA A 189 -9.08 -3.67 4.99
N GLU A 190 -8.94 -3.02 3.84
CA GLU A 190 -10.06 -2.51 3.05
C GLU A 190 -10.48 -3.44 1.90
N GLY A 191 -9.91 -4.64 1.79
CA GLY A 191 -10.25 -5.60 0.74
C GLY A 191 -9.36 -5.54 -0.50
N GLY A 192 -8.26 -4.79 -0.40
CA GLY A 192 -7.10 -4.81 -1.28
C GLY A 192 -7.33 -4.17 -2.64
N ARG A 193 -6.66 -4.72 -3.66
CA ARG A 193 -6.70 -4.20 -5.04
C ARG A 193 -8.10 -4.07 -5.63
N ARG A 194 -9.09 -4.82 -5.12
CA ARG A 194 -10.51 -4.71 -5.52
C ARG A 194 -11.11 -3.32 -5.26
N ARG A 195 -10.46 -2.51 -4.42
CA ARG A 195 -10.83 -1.11 -4.18
C ARG A 195 -10.34 -0.16 -5.25
N VAL A 196 -9.35 -0.53 -6.06
CA VAL A 196 -8.77 0.38 -7.05
C VAL A 196 -9.76 0.57 -8.19
N VAL A 197 -10.37 1.75 -8.26
CA VAL A 197 -11.40 2.06 -9.25
C VAL A 197 -10.89 2.91 -10.40
N TRP A 198 -9.80 3.66 -10.19
CA TRP A 198 -9.22 4.52 -11.20
C TRP A 198 -7.69 4.53 -11.09
N MET A 199 -7.01 4.45 -12.22
CA MET A 199 -5.56 4.49 -12.31
C MET A 199 -5.10 4.95 -13.71
N PRO A 200 -4.06 5.79 -13.83
CA PRO A 200 -3.51 6.18 -15.13
C PRO A 200 -3.19 4.96 -15.99
N ARG A 201 -3.55 5.01 -17.27
CA ARG A 201 -3.35 3.92 -18.23
C ARG A 201 -1.89 3.46 -18.29
N ALA A 202 -0.98 4.42 -18.35
CA ALA A 202 0.46 4.15 -18.38
C ALA A 202 0.94 3.38 -17.13
N LEU A 203 0.42 3.74 -15.95
CA LEU A 203 0.73 3.05 -14.69
C LEU A 203 0.16 1.62 -14.70
N ARG A 204 -1.09 1.44 -15.13
CA ARG A 204 -1.71 0.10 -15.27
C ARG A 204 -0.91 -0.82 -16.19
N TYR A 205 -0.47 -0.31 -17.34
CA TYR A 205 0.36 -1.06 -18.28
C TYR A 205 1.73 -1.42 -17.68
N ARG A 206 2.39 -0.46 -17.03
CA ARG A 206 3.71 -0.67 -16.40
C ARG A 206 3.66 -1.75 -15.33
N LEU A 207 2.61 -1.77 -14.52
CA LEU A 207 2.39 -2.75 -13.46
C LEU A 207 1.87 -4.10 -13.99
N GLY A 208 1.34 -4.13 -15.22
CA GLY A 208 0.68 -5.31 -15.75
C GLY A 208 -0.55 -5.72 -14.94
N VAL A 209 -1.29 -4.75 -14.36
CA VAL A 209 -2.43 -5.01 -13.46
C VAL A 209 -3.47 -5.92 -14.12
N GLU A 210 -3.69 -5.78 -15.42
CA GLU A 210 -4.61 -6.62 -16.21
C GLU A 210 -4.22 -8.11 -16.26
N ARG A 211 -2.93 -8.40 -16.05
CA ARG A 211 -2.39 -9.76 -15.95
C ARG A 211 -2.42 -10.28 -14.51
N CYS A 212 -2.61 -9.39 -13.55
CA CYS A 212 -2.69 -9.75 -12.16
C CYS A 212 -4.02 -10.38 -11.82
N ARG A 213 -3.94 -11.56 -11.21
CA ARG A 213 -5.09 -12.25 -10.65
C ARG A 213 -5.24 -11.77 -9.20
N CYS A 214 -6.45 -11.35 -8.83
CA CYS A 214 -6.81 -11.24 -7.42
C CYS A 214 -7.46 -12.55 -7.00
N THR A 215 -6.95 -13.14 -5.94
CA THR A 215 -7.67 -14.14 -5.16
C THR A 215 -8.82 -13.44 -4.46
N ALA A 216 -10.01 -13.98 -4.65
CA ALA A 216 -11.08 -13.69 -3.73
C ALA A 216 -10.88 -14.57 -2.49
N ALA A 217 -11.37 -14.10 -1.34
CA ALA A 217 -11.62 -14.97 -0.20
C ALA A 217 -12.37 -16.23 -0.67
N ALA A 218 -12.08 -17.36 -0.02
CA ALA A 218 -12.54 -18.71 -0.36
C ALA A 218 -13.90 -18.73 -1.08
N GLY A 219 -13.91 -19.10 -2.38
CA GLY A 219 -15.13 -19.40 -3.12
C GLY A 219 -15.40 -18.59 -4.40
N MET A 220 -14.71 -17.47 -4.65
CA MET A 220 -14.89 -16.72 -5.90
C MET A 220 -13.79 -17.05 -6.92
N ARG A 221 -14.19 -17.51 -8.12
CA ARG A 221 -13.29 -17.71 -9.27
C ARG A 221 -12.44 -16.45 -9.49
N ARG A 222 -11.13 -16.64 -9.70
CA ARG A 222 -10.12 -15.62 -10.08
C ARG A 222 -10.73 -14.49 -10.94
N ALA A 223 -11.14 -13.40 -10.30
CA ALA A 223 -11.84 -12.32 -10.97
C ALA A 223 -10.81 -11.31 -11.50
N ARG A 224 -10.87 -11.05 -12.81
CA ARG A 224 -10.29 -9.82 -13.38
C ARG A 224 -11.36 -8.75 -13.25
N PHE A 225 -11.01 -7.60 -12.68
CA PHE A 225 -11.90 -6.45 -12.62
C PHE A 225 -11.29 -5.31 -13.43
N THR A 226 -12.15 -4.51 -14.04
CA THR A 226 -11.74 -3.45 -14.94
C THR A 226 -11.59 -2.14 -14.17
N ILE A 227 -10.42 -1.53 -14.24
CA ILE A 227 -10.12 -0.25 -13.60
C ILE A 227 -10.35 0.87 -14.62
N ALA A 228 -10.97 1.98 -14.22
CA ALA A 228 -11.10 3.16 -15.06
C ALA A 228 -9.74 3.86 -15.24
N ASP A 229 -9.59 4.62 -16.33
CA ASP A 229 -8.42 5.46 -16.57
C ASP A 229 -8.82 6.81 -17.16
N GLU A 230 -7.84 7.64 -17.47
CA GLU A 230 -8.06 8.96 -18.06
C GLU A 230 -8.82 8.93 -19.40
N GLY A 231 -8.82 7.80 -20.11
CA GLY A 231 -9.61 7.62 -21.34
C GLY A 231 -11.07 7.23 -21.09
N VAL A 232 -11.43 6.78 -19.89
CA VAL A 232 -12.83 6.68 -19.43
C VAL A 232 -13.33 8.06 -19.00
N GLY A 233 -12.50 8.80 -18.27
CA GLY A 233 -12.80 10.15 -17.80
C GLY A 233 -12.08 10.51 -16.52
N VAL A 234 -12.16 11.79 -16.17
CA VAL A 234 -11.55 12.40 -14.98
C VAL A 234 -12.58 13.11 -14.10
N THR A 235 -13.87 12.78 -14.26
CA THR A 235 -14.96 13.29 -13.43
C THR A 235 -15.59 12.14 -12.64
N PRO A 236 -16.14 12.41 -11.44
CA PRO A 236 -16.80 11.39 -10.65
C PRO A 236 -17.92 10.67 -11.41
N ASP A 237 -18.75 11.42 -12.15
CA ASP A 237 -19.88 10.85 -12.89
C ASP A 237 -19.46 9.87 -13.98
N ALA A 238 -18.46 10.24 -14.79
CA ALA A 238 -17.96 9.38 -15.87
C ALA A 238 -17.37 8.08 -15.31
N VAL A 239 -16.58 8.19 -14.25
CA VAL A 239 -15.95 7.05 -13.58
C VAL A 239 -17.03 6.15 -12.95
N CYS A 240 -17.99 6.72 -12.20
CA CYS A 240 -19.04 5.94 -11.55
C CYS A 240 -19.96 5.25 -12.58
N ALA A 241 -20.30 5.91 -13.69
CA ALA A 241 -21.08 5.31 -14.76
C ALA A 241 -20.37 4.08 -15.36
N PHE A 242 -19.07 4.21 -15.66
CA PHE A 242 -18.26 3.10 -16.16
C PHE A 242 -18.20 1.94 -15.16
N LEU A 243 -17.91 2.22 -13.89
CA LEU A 243 -17.76 1.18 -12.85
C LEU A 243 -19.06 0.39 -12.62
N ARG A 244 -20.21 1.06 -12.72
CA ARG A 244 -21.52 0.39 -12.69
C ARG A 244 -21.73 -0.52 -13.90
N ALA A 245 -21.40 -0.05 -15.10
CA ALA A 245 -21.56 -0.82 -16.33
C ALA A 245 -20.69 -2.09 -16.37
N VAL A 246 -19.50 -2.04 -15.76
CA VAL A 246 -18.59 -3.21 -15.67
C VAL A 246 -18.77 -4.04 -14.40
N HIS A 247 -19.76 -3.71 -13.56
CA HIS A 247 -20.03 -4.34 -12.27
C HIS A 247 -18.76 -4.46 -11.38
N HIS A 248 -18.07 -3.33 -11.19
CA HIS A 248 -16.83 -3.30 -10.43
C HIS A 248 -17.03 -3.79 -8.98
N PRO A 249 -16.16 -4.67 -8.44
CA PRO A 249 -16.35 -5.30 -7.12
C PRO A 249 -16.31 -4.32 -5.94
N ALA A 250 -15.72 -3.12 -6.10
CA ALA A 250 -15.70 -2.11 -5.04
C ALA A 250 -17.11 -1.79 -4.49
N GLY A 251 -18.14 -1.82 -5.35
CA GLY A 251 -19.51 -1.54 -4.94
C GLY A 251 -20.16 -2.62 -4.07
N THR A 252 -19.58 -3.83 -3.98
CA THR A 252 -20.12 -4.94 -3.17
C THR A 252 -19.37 -5.16 -1.86
N LEU A 253 -18.26 -4.44 -1.65
CA LEU A 253 -17.50 -4.49 -0.40
C LEU A 253 -18.16 -3.58 0.65
N SER A 254 -17.82 -3.81 1.92
CA SER A 254 -18.25 -2.95 3.02
C SER A 254 -17.94 -1.47 2.73
N PRO A 255 -18.76 -0.51 3.20
CA PRO A 255 -18.46 0.92 3.03
C PRO A 255 -17.07 1.29 3.56
N LEU A 256 -16.33 2.08 2.78
CA LEU A 256 -15.02 2.64 3.15
C LEU A 256 -15.14 3.80 4.14
N VAL A 257 -16.23 4.57 4.03
CA VAL A 257 -16.60 5.73 4.84
C VAL A 257 -18.05 5.61 5.30
#